data_AF-A0A0Q6S5C9-F1
#
_entry.id   AF-A0A0Q6S5C9-F1
#
_cell.length_a   1.000
_cell.length_b   1.000
_cell.length_c   1.000
_cell.angle_alpha   90.00
_cell.angle_beta   90.00
_cell.angle_gamma   90.00
#
_symmetry.space_group_name_H-M   'P 1'
#
loop_
_entity.id
_entity.type
_entity.pdbx_description
1 polymer ?
#
loop_
_entity_poly.entity_id
_entity_poly.type
_entity_poly.pdbx_seq_one_letter_code
_entity_poly.pdbx_strand_id
1 'polypeptide(L)' 'MKPEEVKKLEAYFKRTFNEGMVIKPRPKKDESAEVYLGDEFLGVIFRDEEDGELSYNFSMAILDIDL' A
#
# COMPACT_ATOMS: atom_id res chain seq x y z
N MET A 1 -3.52 0.18 9.72
CA MET A 1 -4.78 0.12 8.97
C MET A 1 -5.54 -1.08 9.48
N LYS A 2 -6.87 -1.06 9.45
CA LYS A 2 -7.67 -2.22 9.83
C LYS A 2 -7.40 -3.38 8.86
N PRO A 3 -7.45 -4.65 9.30
CA PRO A 3 -7.22 -5.81 8.43
C PRO A 3 -8.14 -5.85 7.18
N GLU A 4 -9.35 -5.35 7.33
CA GLU A 4 -10.35 -5.21 6.25
C GLU A 4 -9.89 -4.24 5.15
N GLU A 5 -9.31 -3.11 5.53
CA GLU A 5 -8.79 -2.09 4.60
C GLU A 5 -7.60 -2.65 3.82
N VAL A 6 -6.68 -3.34 4.49
CA VAL A 6 -5.53 -4.01 3.86
C VAL A 6 -5.98 -5.02 2.80
N LYS A 7 -6.97 -5.86 3.10
CA LYS A 7 -7.51 -6.83 2.13
C LYS A 7 -8.13 -6.15 0.91
N LYS A 8 -8.88 -5.06 1.12
CA LYS A 8 -9.48 -4.29 0.02
C LYS A 8 -8.43 -3.63 -0.86
N LEU A 9 -7.42 -3.01 -0.25
CA LEU A 9 -6.29 -2.44 -0.97
C LEU A 9 -5.53 -3.52 -1.74
N GLU A 10 -5.25 -4.68 -1.14
CA GLU A 10 -4.49 -5.72 -1.82
C GLU A 10 -5.26 -6.26 -3.04
N ALA A 11 -6.57 -6.50 -2.90
CA ALA A 11 -7.41 -6.89 -4.02
C ALA A 11 -7.47 -5.83 -5.13
N TYR A 12 -7.46 -4.54 -4.78
CA TYR A 12 -7.41 -3.44 -5.74
C TYR A 12 -6.07 -3.40 -6.49
N PHE A 13 -4.94 -3.50 -5.77
CA PHE A 13 -3.60 -3.48 -6.37
C PHE A 13 -3.38 -4.70 -7.27
N LYS A 14 -3.81 -5.89 -6.82
CA LYS A 14 -3.75 -7.13 -7.61
C LYS A 14 -4.50 -7.02 -8.94
N ARG A 15 -5.70 -6.44 -8.91
CA ARG A 15 -6.52 -6.25 -10.11
C ARG A 15 -6.01 -5.15 -11.03
N THR A 16 -5.45 -4.07 -10.46
CA THR A 16 -5.10 -2.85 -11.21
C THR A 16 -3.69 -2.90 -11.79
N PHE A 17 -2.75 -3.50 -11.07
CA PHE A 17 -1.33 -3.45 -11.42
C PHE A 17 -0.74 -4.84 -11.67
N ASN A 18 -0.74 -5.73 -10.67
CA ASN A 18 -0.12 -7.06 -10.78
C ASN A 18 -0.66 -8.04 -9.71
N GLU A 19 -1.10 -9.23 -10.12
CA GLU A 19 -1.69 -10.25 -9.25
C GLU A 19 -0.77 -10.70 -8.09
N GLY A 20 0.55 -10.57 -8.25
CA GLY A 20 1.56 -10.89 -7.25
C GLY A 20 1.80 -9.83 -6.18
N MET A 21 1.14 -8.66 -6.25
CA MET A 21 1.35 -7.60 -5.25
C MET A 21 0.83 -8.00 -3.87
N VAL A 22 1.58 -7.63 -2.82
CA VAL A 22 1.24 -7.92 -1.43
C VAL A 22 1.26 -6.63 -0.62
N ILE A 23 0.28 -6.45 0.27
CA ILE A 23 0.22 -5.31 1.18
C ILE A 23 0.42 -5.78 2.62
N LYS A 24 1.46 -5.25 3.27
CA LYS A 24 1.84 -5.62 4.63
C LYS A 24 1.56 -4.44 5.59
N PRO A 25 0.68 -4.59 6.59
CA PRO A 25 0.48 -3.55 7.59
C PRO A 25 1.74 -3.37 8.44
N ARG A 26 2.05 -2.13 8.81
CA ARG A 26 3.23 -1.85 9.64
C ARG A 26 2.92 -2.06 11.13
N PRO A 27 3.79 -2.72 11.90
CA PRO A 27 3.59 -2.91 13.34
C PRO A 27 3.47 -1.55 14.04
N LYS A 28 2.41 -1.37 14.84
CA LYS A 28 2.17 -0.17 15.67
C LYS A 28 1.94 1.13 14.89
N LYS A 29 1.77 1.08 13.57
CA LYS A 29 1.42 2.23 12.73
C LYS A 29 0.12 1.95 12.00
N ASP A 30 -0.98 2.33 12.63
CA ASP A 30 -2.33 2.06 12.10
C ASP A 30 -2.70 2.94 10.89
N GLU A 31 -1.81 3.83 10.47
CA GLU A 31 -2.03 4.77 9.37
C GLU A 31 -1.23 4.43 8.11
N SER A 32 -0.42 3.35 8.11
CA SER A 32 0.35 2.98 6.92
C SER A 32 0.50 1.48 6.69
N ALA A 33 0.76 1.12 5.44
CA ALA A 33 1.11 -0.23 4.99
C ALA A 33 2.21 -0.17 3.93
N GLU A 34 2.99 -1.23 3.83
CA GLU A 34 4.07 -1.39 2.85
C GLU A 34 3.57 -2.23 1.67
N VAL A 35 4.01 -1.90 0.46
CA VAL A 35 3.62 -2.59 -0.78
C VAL A 35 4.83 -3.34 -1.33
N TYR A 36 4.61 -4.60 -1.69
CA TYR A 36 5.65 -5.50 -2.19
C TYR A 36 5.23 -6.19 -3.48
N LEU A 37 6.20 -6.59 -4.29
CA LEU A 37 6.07 -7.60 -5.34
C LEU A 37 7.15 -8.66 -5.14
N GLY A 38 6.76 -9.87 -4.73
CA GLY A 38 7.72 -10.86 -4.23
C GLY A 38 8.45 -10.35 -2.99
N ASP A 39 9.78 -10.31 -3.05
CA ASP A 39 10.65 -9.82 -1.96
C ASP A 39 11.03 -8.33 -2.10
N GLU A 40 10.61 -7.67 -3.19
CA GLU A 40 10.93 -6.29 -3.48
C GLU A 40 9.94 -5.32 -2.82
N PHE A 41 10.47 -4.32 -2.11
CA PHE A 41 9.69 -3.23 -1.55
C PHE A 41 9.47 -2.14 -2.60
N LEU A 42 8.20 -1.82 -2.88
CA LEU A 42 7.83 -0.85 -3.91
C LEU A 42 7.44 0.51 -3.32
N GLY A 43 6.89 0.54 -2.11
CA GLY A 43 6.45 1.81 -1.55
C GLY A 43 5.56 1.68 -0.32
N VAL A 44 4.99 2.81 0.08
CA VAL A 44 4.15 2.93 1.28
C VAL A 44 2.77 3.45 0.87
N ILE A 45 1.74 2.86 1.46
CA ILE A 45 0.39 3.42 1.46
C ILE A 45 0.18 4.12 2.80
N PHE A 46 -0.30 5.36 2.75
CA PHE A 46 -0.81 6.10 3.90
C PHE A 46 -2.33 6.15 3.83
N ARG A 47 -2.98 5.88 4.97
CA ARG A 47 -4.41 6.08 5.17
C ARG A 47 -4.59 7.52 5.62
N ASP A 48 -5.48 8.24 4.97
CA ASP A 48 -5.84 9.59 5.34
C ASP A 48 -7.36 9.70 5.49
N GLU A 49 -7.82 10.40 6.52
CA GLU A 49 -9.22 10.62 6.80
C GLU A 49 -9.40 12.08 7.19
N GLU A 50 -9.73 12.91 6.20
CA GLU A 50 -9.91 14.35 6.32
C GLU A 50 -11.37 14.68 6.01
N ASP A 51 -12.01 15.50 6.85
CA ASP A 51 -13.41 15.93 6.69
C ASP A 51 -14.44 14.80 6.49
N GLY A 52 -14.13 13.60 7.00
CA GLY A 52 -14.99 12.40 6.87
C GLY A 52 -14.83 11.65 5.54
N GLU A 53 -13.91 12.10 4.68
CA GLU A 53 -13.53 11.41 3.46
C GLU A 53 -12.31 10.51 3.69
N LEU A 54 -12.50 9.21 3.53
CA LEU A 54 -11.43 8.23 3.64
C LEU A 54 -10.70 8.08 2.30
N SER A 55 -9.41 8.41 2.29
CA SER A 55 -8.53 8.24 1.13
C SER A 55 -7.27 7.44 1.47
N TYR A 56 -6.59 6.99 0.42
CA TYR A 56 -5.33 6.24 0.53
C TYR A 56 -4.32 6.82 -0.45
N ASN A 57 -3.20 7.29 0.06
CA ASN A 57 -2.09 7.76 -0.75
C ASN A 57 -1.07 6.62 -0.93
N PHE A 58 -0.78 6.24 -2.17
CA PHE A 58 0.34 5.35 -2.47
C PHE A 58 1.53 6.17 -2.97
N SER A 59 2.66 6.05 -2.27
CA SER A 59 3.91 6.71 -2.61
C SER A 59 4.98 5.67 -2.93
N MET A 60 5.48 5.71 -4.17
CA MET A 60 6.58 4.89 -4.69
C MET A 60 7.68 5.81 -5.20
N ALA A 61 8.90 5.62 -4.71
CA ALA A 61 10.07 6.28 -5.24
C ALA A 61 10.65 5.42 -6.37
N ILE A 62 10.99 6.04 -7.48
CA ILE A 62 11.72 5.41 -8.58
C ILE A 62 13.09 6.08 -8.60
N LEU A 63 14.15 5.30 -8.37
CA LEU A 63 15.52 5.80 -8.42
C LEU A 63 16.14 5.49 -9.78
N ASP A 64 17.13 6.27 -10.18
CA ASP A 64 17.85 6.07 -11.46
C ASP A 64 18.53 4.69 -11.54
N ILE A 65 18.93 4.12 -10.39
CA ILE A 65 19.51 2.77 -10.32
C ILE A 65 18.50 1.64 -10.56
N ASP A 66 17.21 1.93 -10.45
CA ASP A 66 16.12 0.97 -10.61
C ASP A 66 15.51 0.98 -12.04
N LEU A 67 15.96 1.91 -12.91
CA LEU A 67 15.53 2.05 -14.32
C LEU A 67 16.43 1.25 -15.28
#